data_AF-A0A4Q2DUM9-F1
#
_entry.id   AF-A0A4Q2DUM9-F1
#
_cell.length_a   1.000
_cell.length_b   1.000
_cell.length_c   1.000
_cell.angle_alpha   90.00
_cell.angle_beta   90.00
_cell.angle_gamma   90.00
#
_symmetry.space_group_name_H-M   'P 1'
#
loop_
_entity.id
_entity.type
_entity.pdbx_description
1 polymer ?
#
loop_
_entity_poly.entity_id
_entity_poly.type
_entity_poly.pdbx_seq_one_letter_code
_entity_poly.pdbx_strand_id
1 'polypeptide(L)'
;MKFFSQSFLYDDNWPIVSLAYFLRYPNPYASHVLSCDVISREHTPSGTLLTTRLILKRGNVPRWFPKQFVSRAESWLVEESEVDPFGKVVKCRTRNLDNLKVMRVEELVEFRQTEADKTLQHTEVRIVSGFGWGLTKRIENYGINKFKANVQRSREGVHLILELLRQSRLQPMGLGGTPIPHLLPAAHVNSPSVPHERRDEASDPPKGAWSRFRSWFSPSSSR
;
A
#
# COMPACT_ATOMS: atom_id res chain seq x y z
N MET A 1 -8.86 4.87 -27.29
CA MET A 1 -8.36 5.28 -25.96
C MET A 1 -9.52 5.29 -24.98
N LYS A 2 -9.30 4.81 -23.76
CA LYS A 2 -10.22 4.93 -22.62
C LYS A 2 -9.53 5.68 -21.48
N PHE A 3 -10.31 6.50 -20.79
CA PHE A 3 -9.88 7.30 -19.66
C PHE A 3 -10.83 7.06 -18.48
N PHE A 4 -10.28 7.05 -17.28
CA PHE A 4 -11.03 7.03 -16.02
C PHE A 4 -10.27 7.84 -14.99
N SER A 5 -10.99 8.58 -14.16
CA SER A 5 -10.43 9.25 -13.01
C SER A 5 -11.33 9.08 -11.79
N GLN A 6 -10.72 9.17 -10.61
CA GLN A 6 -11.43 9.20 -9.35
C GLN A 6 -10.63 9.94 -8.29
N SER A 7 -11.31 10.37 -7.23
CA SER A 7 -10.67 10.92 -6.04
C SER A 7 -11.17 10.22 -4.79
N PHE A 8 -10.33 10.18 -3.76
CA PHE A 8 -10.68 9.69 -2.45
C PHE A 8 -10.00 10.52 -1.37
N LEU A 9 -10.70 10.78 -0.27
CA LEU A 9 -10.20 11.55 0.86
C LEU A 9 -9.91 10.61 2.03
N TYR A 10 -8.66 10.60 2.49
CA TYR A 10 -8.26 9.94 3.74
C TYR A 10 -8.36 10.93 4.89
N ASP A 11 -8.86 10.48 6.04
CA ASP A 11 -8.92 11.30 7.26
C ASP A 11 -7.55 11.48 7.95
N ASP A 12 -6.49 10.91 7.38
CA ASP A 12 -5.13 10.97 7.88
C ASP A 12 -4.28 12.02 7.16
N ASN A 13 -3.24 12.48 7.87
CA ASN A 13 -2.25 13.38 7.31
C ASN A 13 -1.38 12.73 6.22
N TRP A 14 -0.83 13.58 5.37
CA TRP A 14 -0.08 13.12 4.19
C TRP A 14 1.13 12.24 4.51
N PRO A 15 1.92 12.46 5.59
CA PRO A 15 3.07 11.62 5.88
C PRO A 15 2.72 10.13 6.07
N ILE A 16 1.66 9.83 6.84
CA ILE A 16 1.30 8.43 7.12
C ILE A 16 0.63 7.76 5.91
N VAL A 17 -0.19 8.49 5.14
CA VAL A 17 -0.82 7.97 3.92
C VAL A 17 0.24 7.70 2.84
N SER A 18 1.17 8.63 2.65
CA SER A 18 2.29 8.46 1.72
C SER A 18 3.16 7.26 2.08
N LEU A 19 3.49 7.10 3.37
CA LEU A 19 4.23 5.93 3.84
C LEU A 19 3.46 4.62 3.59
N ALA A 20 2.15 4.60 3.89
CA ALA A 20 1.30 3.44 3.64
C ALA A 20 1.27 3.07 2.14
N TYR A 21 1.23 4.06 1.24
CA TYR A 21 1.26 3.83 -0.20
C TYR A 21 2.57 3.17 -0.65
N PHE A 22 3.72 3.61 -0.14
CA PHE A 22 5.01 3.00 -0.49
C PHE A 22 5.18 1.59 0.09
N LEU A 23 4.61 1.33 1.27
CA LEU A 23 4.63 0.04 1.96
C LEU A 23 3.46 -0.87 1.60
N ARG A 24 2.65 -0.51 0.59
CA ARG A 24 1.41 -1.24 0.26
C ARG A 24 1.62 -2.70 -0.13
N TYR A 25 2.83 -3.14 -0.41
CA TYR A 25 3.10 -4.55 -0.75
C TYR A 25 3.99 -5.23 0.29
N PRO A 26 3.66 -6.49 0.65
CA PRO A 26 2.46 -7.22 0.21
C PRO A 26 1.20 -6.81 1.01
N ASN A 27 0.02 -6.80 0.35
CA ASN A 27 -1.31 -6.78 1.01
C ASN A 27 -2.29 -7.82 0.37
N PRO A 28 -3.28 -8.38 1.10
CA PRO A 28 -4.12 -9.49 0.62
C PRO A 28 -5.03 -9.09 -0.53
N TYR A 29 -5.28 -7.79 -0.68
CA TYR A 29 -6.05 -7.24 -1.80
C TYR A 29 -5.24 -7.21 -3.10
N ALA A 30 -3.91 -7.32 -3.01
CA ALA A 30 -2.95 -7.31 -4.12
C ALA A 30 -2.07 -8.56 -4.20
N SER A 31 -2.62 -9.76 -3.90
CA SER A 31 -1.91 -11.05 -3.98
C SER A 31 -1.34 -11.42 -5.38
N HIS A 32 -1.72 -10.67 -6.41
CA HIS A 32 -1.21 -10.80 -7.76
C HIS A 32 0.15 -10.12 -7.96
N VAL A 33 0.59 -9.26 -7.04
CA VAL A 33 1.92 -8.65 -7.05
C VAL A 33 2.92 -9.65 -6.48
N LEU A 34 3.92 -10.03 -7.28
CA LEU A 34 4.91 -11.04 -6.95
C LEU A 34 6.18 -10.41 -6.37
N SER A 35 6.62 -9.27 -6.90
CA SER A 35 7.76 -8.51 -6.39
C SER A 35 7.58 -7.01 -6.63
N CYS A 36 8.28 -6.21 -5.82
CA CYS A 36 8.39 -4.77 -5.96
C CYS A 36 9.78 -4.33 -5.48
N ASP A 37 10.62 -3.94 -6.43
CA ASP A 37 12.03 -3.68 -6.22
C ASP A 37 12.34 -2.22 -6.51
N VAL A 38 13.18 -1.58 -5.68
CA VAL A 38 13.66 -0.22 -5.94
C VAL A 38 14.85 -0.30 -6.89
N ILE A 39 14.73 0.31 -8.06
CA ILE A 39 15.77 0.33 -9.09
C ILE A 39 16.71 1.53 -8.90
N SER A 40 16.13 2.69 -8.62
CA SER A 40 16.88 3.91 -8.32
C SER A 40 16.12 4.77 -7.32
N ARG A 41 16.89 5.54 -6.54
CA ARG A 41 16.36 6.53 -5.62
C ARG A 41 17.39 7.64 -5.43
N GLU A 42 16.96 8.88 -5.64
CA GLU A 42 17.84 10.05 -5.56
C GLU A 42 17.08 11.27 -5.07
N HIS A 43 17.80 12.21 -4.46
CA HIS A 43 17.26 13.51 -4.10
C HIS A 43 17.60 14.54 -5.19
N THR A 44 16.64 15.36 -5.57
CA THR A 44 16.90 16.54 -6.40
C THR A 44 17.53 17.65 -5.55
N PRO A 45 18.20 18.64 -6.17
CA PRO A 45 18.66 19.84 -5.47
C PRO A 45 17.55 20.61 -4.75
N SER A 46 16.29 20.49 -5.21
CA SER A 46 15.11 21.08 -4.57
C SER A 46 14.59 20.30 -3.36
N GLY A 47 15.19 19.15 -3.01
CA GLY A 47 14.79 18.31 -1.88
C GLY A 47 13.70 17.28 -2.19
N THR A 48 13.27 17.17 -3.45
CA THR A 48 12.30 16.15 -3.89
C THR A 48 12.98 14.78 -3.94
N LEU A 49 12.33 13.74 -3.43
CA LEU A 49 12.81 12.35 -3.56
C LEU A 49 12.21 11.72 -4.83
N LEU A 50 13.07 11.37 -5.77
CA LEU A 50 12.73 10.59 -6.94
C LEU A 50 12.97 9.11 -6.64
N THR A 51 12.04 8.24 -7.04
CA THR A 51 12.21 6.79 -6.92
C THR A 51 11.64 6.10 -8.14
N THR A 52 12.39 5.15 -8.69
CA THR A 52 11.90 4.22 -9.71
C THR A 52 11.82 2.83 -9.10
N ARG A 53 10.64 2.20 -9.18
CA ARG A 53 10.41 0.82 -8.77
C ARG A 53 10.04 -0.05 -9.95
N LEU A 54 10.50 -1.30 -9.94
CA LEU A 54 10.10 -2.35 -10.85
C LEU A 54 9.13 -3.29 -10.13
N ILE A 55 7.98 -3.55 -10.72
CA ILE A 55 6.92 -4.36 -10.12
C ILE A 55 6.63 -5.53 -11.06
N LEU A 56 6.69 -6.74 -10.54
CA LEU A 56 6.22 -7.94 -11.24
C LEU A 56 4.83 -8.29 -10.74
N LYS A 57 3.88 -8.49 -11.66
CA LYS A 57 2.55 -9.00 -11.31
C LYS A 57 2.11 -10.14 -12.19
N ARG A 58 1.36 -11.06 -11.60
CA ARG A 58 0.58 -12.06 -12.31
C ARG A 58 -0.70 -11.42 -12.86
N GLY A 59 -0.89 -11.53 -14.15
CA GLY A 59 -2.10 -11.14 -14.87
C GLY A 59 -2.92 -12.35 -15.30
N ASN A 60 -4.05 -12.06 -15.93
CA ASN A 60 -4.92 -13.05 -16.57
C ASN A 60 -5.23 -12.56 -17.99
N VAL A 61 -4.99 -13.43 -18.97
CA VAL A 61 -5.42 -13.23 -20.37
C VAL A 61 -6.90 -13.61 -20.46
N PRO A 62 -7.78 -12.73 -20.96
CA PRO A 62 -9.19 -13.06 -21.05
C PRO A 62 -9.43 -14.18 -22.08
N ARG A 63 -10.39 -15.06 -21.83
CA ARG A 63 -10.65 -16.27 -22.67
C ARG A 63 -10.88 -15.97 -24.15
N TRP A 64 -11.43 -14.79 -24.47
CA TRP A 64 -11.69 -14.36 -25.85
C TRP A 64 -10.45 -13.88 -26.59
N PHE A 65 -9.34 -13.59 -25.89
CA PHE A 65 -8.14 -13.06 -26.50
C PHE A 65 -7.24 -14.20 -27.01
N PRO A 66 -6.69 -14.11 -28.23
CA PRO A 66 -5.92 -15.21 -28.79
C PRO A 66 -4.61 -15.41 -28.02
N LYS A 67 -4.39 -16.61 -27.49
CA LYS A 67 -3.27 -16.94 -26.60
C LYS A 67 -1.90 -16.78 -27.27
N GLN A 68 -1.84 -16.86 -28.60
CA GLN A 68 -0.59 -16.74 -29.37
C GLN A 68 0.07 -15.36 -29.22
N PHE A 69 -0.68 -14.33 -28.82
CA PHE A 69 -0.17 -12.96 -28.68
C PHE A 69 0.35 -12.60 -27.29
N VAL A 70 0.20 -13.49 -26.29
CA VAL A 70 0.71 -13.29 -24.93
C VAL A 70 1.38 -14.57 -24.46
N SER A 71 2.71 -14.56 -24.42
CA SER A 71 3.52 -15.73 -24.05
C SER A 71 3.51 -16.01 -22.55
N ARG A 72 3.36 -14.98 -21.72
CA ARG A 72 3.34 -15.08 -20.26
C ARG A 72 2.18 -14.28 -19.68
N ALA A 73 1.50 -14.87 -18.70
CA ALA A 73 0.44 -14.19 -17.98
C ALA A 73 0.99 -13.12 -17.01
N GLU A 74 2.30 -13.06 -16.81
CA GLU A 74 2.96 -12.04 -15.99
C GLU A 74 3.19 -10.74 -16.77
N SER A 75 3.25 -9.63 -16.03
CA SER A 75 3.54 -8.32 -16.60
C SER A 75 4.43 -7.52 -15.67
N TRP A 76 5.48 -6.93 -16.27
CA TRP A 76 6.36 -5.98 -15.62
C TRP A 76 5.80 -4.56 -15.71
N LEU A 77 5.88 -3.83 -14.61
CA LEU A 77 5.53 -2.42 -14.53
C LEU A 77 6.69 -1.62 -13.96
N VAL A 78 6.86 -0.42 -14.50
CA VAL A 78 7.68 0.60 -13.85
C VAL A 78 6.77 1.57 -13.13
N GLU A 79 7.09 1.87 -11.88
CA GLU A 79 6.50 2.95 -11.10
C GLU A 79 7.56 4.01 -10.84
N GLU A 80 7.30 5.23 -11.27
CA GLU A 80 8.15 6.40 -11.07
C GLU A 80 7.42 7.32 -10.09
N SER A 81 8.07 7.71 -8.99
CA SER A 81 7.46 8.57 -7.98
C SER A 81 8.31 9.79 -7.65
N GLU A 82 7.64 10.92 -7.44
CA GLU A 82 8.20 12.18 -6.97
C GLU A 82 7.55 12.55 -5.63
N VAL A 83 8.36 12.70 -4.59
CA VAL A 83 7.90 13.08 -3.24
C VAL A 83 8.44 14.46 -2.91
N ASP A 84 7.55 15.44 -2.82
CA ASP A 84 7.85 16.78 -2.32
C ASP A 84 7.43 16.88 -0.86
N PRO A 85 8.37 16.83 0.10
CA PRO A 85 8.06 16.90 1.52
C PRO A 85 7.61 18.29 1.98
N PHE A 86 7.96 19.35 1.25
CA PHE A 86 7.60 20.73 1.59
C PHE A 86 6.21 21.06 1.10
N GLY A 87 5.91 20.72 -0.16
CA GLY A 87 4.56 20.82 -0.73
C GLY A 87 3.60 19.77 -0.18
N LYS A 88 4.11 18.72 0.50
CA LYS A 88 3.35 17.56 0.99
C LYS A 88 2.53 16.92 -0.12
N VAL A 89 3.24 16.60 -1.21
CA VAL A 89 2.68 15.96 -2.41
C VAL A 89 3.52 14.75 -2.78
N VAL A 90 2.85 13.63 -3.08
CA VAL A 90 3.44 12.49 -3.80
C VAL A 90 2.76 12.38 -5.15
N LYS A 91 3.53 12.29 -6.23
CA LYS A 91 3.05 11.91 -7.55
C LYS A 91 3.66 10.58 -7.94
N CYS A 92 2.86 9.66 -8.46
CA CYS A 92 3.30 8.35 -8.92
C CYS A 92 2.75 8.10 -10.32
N ARG A 93 3.63 7.71 -11.25
CA ARG A 93 3.27 7.22 -12.58
C ARG A 93 3.61 5.74 -12.65
N THR A 94 2.63 4.91 -12.98
CA THR A 94 2.82 3.48 -13.23
C THR A 94 2.48 3.13 -14.66
N ARG A 95 3.36 2.40 -15.35
CA ARG A 95 3.10 1.91 -16.72
C ARG A 95 3.64 0.50 -16.92
N ASN A 96 2.97 -0.30 -17.75
CA ASN A 96 3.51 -1.60 -18.15
C ASN A 96 4.72 -1.44 -19.07
N LEU A 97 5.68 -2.35 -18.96
CA LEU A 97 6.90 -2.42 -19.80
C LEU A 97 6.75 -3.43 -20.95
N ASP A 98 5.93 -4.45 -20.76
CA ASP A 98 5.67 -5.51 -21.73
C ASP A 98 4.26 -5.42 -22.34
N ASN A 99 3.96 -6.29 -23.31
CA ASN A 99 2.65 -6.40 -23.93
C ASN A 99 2.12 -5.09 -24.57
N LEU A 100 3.00 -4.13 -24.87
CA LEU A 100 2.66 -2.78 -25.35
C LEU A 100 1.90 -2.77 -26.68
N LYS A 101 2.13 -3.80 -27.53
CA LYS A 101 1.39 -3.99 -28.78
C LYS A 101 -0.08 -4.35 -28.52
N VAL A 102 -0.35 -5.05 -27.41
CA VAL A 102 -1.70 -5.42 -27.00
C VAL A 102 -2.38 -4.24 -26.32
N MET A 103 -1.75 -3.70 -25.28
CA MET A 103 -2.33 -2.65 -24.46
C MET A 103 -1.24 -1.87 -23.72
N ARG A 104 -1.32 -0.54 -23.80
CA ARG A 104 -0.59 0.38 -22.93
C ARG A 104 -1.55 0.88 -21.85
N VAL A 105 -1.14 0.73 -20.60
CA VAL A 105 -1.84 1.23 -19.42
C VAL A 105 -0.90 2.18 -18.71
N GLU A 106 -1.38 3.38 -18.46
CA GLU A 106 -0.71 4.39 -17.67
C GLU A 106 -1.64 4.84 -16.56
N GLU A 107 -1.15 4.78 -15.33
CA GLU A 107 -1.84 5.23 -14.13
C GLU A 107 -1.03 6.37 -13.50
N LEU A 108 -1.70 7.48 -13.21
CA LEU A 108 -1.17 8.60 -12.47
C LEU A 108 -1.92 8.67 -11.14
N VAL A 109 -1.18 8.69 -10.03
CA VAL A 109 -1.73 8.85 -8.68
C VAL A 109 -1.06 10.06 -8.04
N GLU A 110 -1.85 10.99 -7.51
CA GLU A 110 -1.37 12.10 -6.69
C GLU A 110 -1.96 11.96 -5.28
N PHE A 111 -1.12 12.05 -4.26
CA PHE A 111 -1.54 12.25 -2.87
C PHE A 111 -1.09 13.65 -2.42
N ARG A 112 -2.02 14.45 -1.90
CA ARG A 112 -1.74 15.82 -1.45
C ARG A 112 -2.39 16.10 -0.11
N GLN A 113 -1.67 16.77 0.79
CA GLN A 113 -2.26 17.29 2.02
C GLN A 113 -3.25 18.42 1.71
N THR A 114 -4.43 18.31 2.30
CA THR A 114 -5.44 19.38 2.30
C THR A 114 -5.19 20.35 3.46
N GLU A 115 -5.84 21.51 3.42
CA GLU A 115 -5.79 22.50 4.52
C GLU A 115 -6.32 21.96 5.85
N ALA A 116 -7.21 20.95 5.81
CA ALA A 116 -7.80 20.32 6.99
C ALA A 116 -6.96 19.14 7.55
N ASP A 117 -5.65 19.07 7.24
CA ASP A 117 -4.74 17.99 7.64
C ASP A 117 -5.14 16.57 7.21
N LYS A 118 -6.05 16.47 6.22
CA LYS A 118 -6.44 15.24 5.52
C LYS A 118 -5.62 15.05 4.25
N THR A 119 -5.68 13.86 3.64
CA THR A 119 -4.97 13.57 2.37
C THR A 119 -5.95 13.29 1.25
N LEU A 120 -5.90 14.09 0.19
CA LEU A 120 -6.63 13.84 -1.04
C LEU A 120 -5.78 12.97 -1.98
N GLN A 121 -6.31 11.81 -2.35
CA GLN A 121 -5.81 11.01 -3.45
C GLN A 121 -6.60 11.34 -4.72
N HIS A 122 -5.90 11.68 -5.79
CA HIS A 122 -6.44 11.73 -7.15
C HIS A 122 -5.79 10.62 -7.98
N THR A 123 -6.58 9.94 -8.81
CA THR A 123 -6.09 8.85 -9.66
C THR A 123 -6.66 8.99 -11.05
N GLU A 124 -5.80 8.94 -12.06
CA GLU A 124 -6.15 8.95 -13.47
C GLU A 124 -5.56 7.73 -14.16
N VAL A 125 -6.32 7.13 -15.07
CA VAL A 125 -5.85 6.00 -15.86
C VAL A 125 -6.17 6.20 -17.32
N ARG A 126 -5.15 5.99 -18.14
CA ARG A 126 -5.22 6.00 -19.60
C ARG A 126 -4.91 4.61 -20.14
N ILE A 127 -5.83 4.09 -20.95
CA ILE A 127 -5.68 2.79 -21.60
C ILE A 127 -5.78 2.97 -23.11
N VAL A 128 -4.76 2.48 -23.81
CA VAL A 128 -4.64 2.58 -25.26
C VAL A 128 -4.27 1.22 -25.82
N SER A 129 -5.04 0.72 -26.79
CA SER A 129 -4.68 -0.49 -27.53
C SER A 129 -4.36 -0.15 -28.99
N GLY A 130 -3.15 -0.53 -29.43
CA GLY A 130 -2.73 -0.46 -30.83
C GLY A 130 -2.90 -1.78 -31.58
N PHE A 131 -3.60 -2.76 -31.00
CA PHE A 131 -3.58 -4.14 -31.47
C PHE A 131 -4.16 -4.30 -32.89
N GLY A 132 -5.21 -3.54 -33.23
CA GLY A 132 -5.86 -3.57 -34.54
C GLY A 132 -6.94 -4.67 -34.68
N TRP A 133 -7.22 -5.08 -35.93
CA TRP A 133 -8.06 -6.24 -36.27
C TRP A 133 -9.49 -6.19 -35.70
N GLY A 134 -10.03 -4.99 -35.51
CA GLY A 134 -11.34 -4.78 -34.89
C GLY A 134 -11.41 -5.04 -33.37
N LEU A 135 -10.31 -5.45 -32.73
CA LEU A 135 -10.30 -5.80 -31.29
C LEU A 135 -9.96 -4.62 -30.37
N THR A 136 -9.44 -3.51 -30.92
CA THR A 136 -9.02 -2.33 -30.14
C THR A 136 -10.06 -1.91 -29.10
N LYS A 137 -11.31 -1.68 -29.50
CA LYS A 137 -12.38 -1.26 -28.58
C LYS A 137 -12.65 -2.29 -27.48
N ARG A 138 -12.60 -3.59 -27.82
CA ARG A 138 -12.84 -4.69 -26.87
C ARG A 138 -11.71 -4.78 -25.83
N ILE A 139 -10.46 -4.63 -26.26
CA ILE A 139 -9.28 -4.62 -25.38
C ILE A 139 -9.34 -3.42 -24.44
N GLU A 140 -9.59 -2.22 -24.96
CA GLU A 140 -9.67 -1.01 -24.13
C GLU A 140 -10.82 -1.08 -23.11
N ASN A 141 -11.99 -1.59 -23.53
CA ASN A 141 -13.12 -1.82 -22.62
C ASN A 141 -12.79 -2.86 -21.54
N TYR A 142 -12.07 -3.94 -21.88
CA TYR A 142 -11.61 -4.92 -20.90
C TYR A 142 -10.66 -4.28 -19.87
N GLY A 143 -9.69 -3.49 -20.34
CA GLY A 143 -8.76 -2.78 -19.47
C GLY A 143 -9.46 -1.85 -18.48
N ILE A 144 -10.39 -1.01 -18.97
CA ILE A 144 -11.06 -0.02 -18.11
C ILE A 144 -11.99 -0.67 -17.09
N ASN A 145 -12.70 -1.74 -17.48
CA ASN A 145 -13.56 -2.50 -16.57
C ASN A 145 -12.74 -3.20 -15.49
N LYS A 146 -11.58 -3.77 -15.86
CA LYS A 146 -10.66 -4.38 -14.91
C LYS A 146 -10.09 -3.37 -13.93
N PHE A 147 -9.75 -2.16 -14.39
CA PHE A 147 -9.30 -1.09 -13.51
C PHE A 147 -10.40 -0.71 -12.50
N LYS A 148 -11.62 -0.43 -12.97
CA LYS A 148 -12.76 -0.10 -12.11
C LYS A 148 -13.04 -1.17 -11.06
N ALA A 149 -12.95 -2.45 -11.41
CA ALA A 149 -13.14 -3.56 -10.48
C ALA A 149 -12.02 -3.66 -9.41
N ASN A 150 -10.81 -3.19 -9.73
CA ASN A 150 -9.65 -3.33 -8.85
C ASN A 150 -9.37 -2.07 -8.01
N VAL A 151 -9.94 -0.93 -8.37
CA VAL A 151 -9.61 0.34 -7.72
C VAL A 151 -9.99 0.36 -6.23
N GLN A 152 -11.09 -0.29 -5.87
CA GLN A 152 -11.52 -0.45 -4.49
C GLN A 152 -10.55 -1.35 -3.70
N ARG A 153 -10.11 -2.46 -4.30
CA ARG A 153 -9.11 -3.37 -3.69
C ARG A 153 -7.77 -2.68 -3.45
N SER A 154 -7.35 -1.82 -4.38
CA SER A 154 -6.13 -1.01 -4.20
C SER A 154 -6.24 -0.12 -2.95
N ARG A 155 -7.39 0.53 -2.76
CA ARG A 155 -7.67 1.35 -1.58
C ARG A 155 -7.70 0.54 -0.29
N GLU A 156 -8.34 -0.63 -0.30
CA GLU A 156 -8.36 -1.55 0.84
C GLU A 156 -6.95 -2.01 1.24
N GLY A 157 -6.07 -2.22 0.26
CA GLY A 157 -4.66 -2.53 0.50
C GLY A 157 -3.91 -1.41 1.20
N VAL A 158 -4.06 -0.17 0.74
CA VAL A 158 -3.44 1.00 1.39
C VAL A 158 -4.01 1.23 2.78
N HIS A 159 -5.33 1.10 2.93
CA HIS A 159 -6.02 1.26 4.21
C HIS A 159 -5.53 0.25 5.27
N LEU A 160 -5.34 -1.02 4.88
CA LEU A 160 -4.78 -2.03 5.78
C LEU A 160 -3.40 -1.61 6.31
N ILE A 161 -2.50 -1.15 5.43
CA ILE A 161 -1.17 -0.72 5.86
C ILE A 161 -1.24 0.52 6.75
N LEU A 162 -2.15 1.44 6.45
CA LEU A 162 -2.39 2.63 7.27
C LEU A 162 -2.84 2.26 8.69
N GLU A 163 -3.73 1.29 8.84
CA GLU A 163 -4.12 0.74 10.15
C GLU A 163 -2.94 0.11 10.90
N LEU A 164 -2.11 -0.68 10.22
CA LEU A 164 -0.92 -1.30 10.82
C LEU A 164 0.10 -0.24 11.29
N LEU A 165 0.29 0.82 10.50
CA LEU A 165 1.16 1.95 10.89
C LEU A 165 0.63 2.70 12.11
N ARG A 166 -0.69 2.92 12.20
CA ARG A 166 -1.31 3.52 13.40
C ARG A 166 -1.09 2.65 14.63
N GLN A 167 -1.32 1.34 14.53
CA GLN A 167 -1.12 0.40 15.63
C GLN A 167 0.35 0.35 16.09
N SER A 168 1.30 0.36 15.15
CA SER A 168 2.73 0.36 15.46
C SER A 168 3.14 1.59 16.27
N ARG A 169 2.60 2.77 15.96
CA ARG A 169 2.90 4.03 16.69
C ARG A 169 2.35 4.06 18.12
N LEU A 170 1.32 3.27 18.39
CA LEU A 170 0.71 3.16 19.72
C LEU A 170 1.43 2.15 20.62
N GLN A 171 2.26 1.28 20.05
CA GLN A 171 3.11 0.40 20.84
C GLN A 171 4.38 1.16 21.21
N PRO A 172 4.70 1.33 22.51
CA PRO A 172 6.01 1.83 22.90
C PRO A 172 7.04 0.86 22.31
N MET A 173 7.95 1.37 21.47
CA MET A 173 9.02 0.54 20.95
C MET A 173 9.79 -0.03 22.14
N GLY A 174 9.59 -1.31 22.42
CA GLY A 174 10.35 -2.06 23.40
C GLY A 174 11.78 -2.22 22.94
N LEU A 175 12.55 -1.13 22.93
CA LEU A 175 13.95 -1.23 23.32
C LEU A 175 13.92 -1.76 24.75
N GLY A 176 14.51 -2.93 24.98
CA GLY A 176 14.46 -3.69 26.23
C GLY A 176 15.12 -3.01 27.43
N GLY A 177 14.74 -1.77 27.74
CA GLY A 177 14.92 -1.15 29.03
C GLY A 177 13.70 -1.48 29.88
N THR A 178 13.93 -2.17 30.99
CA THR A 178 12.95 -2.27 32.08
C THR A 178 12.31 -0.91 32.35
N PRO A 179 10.98 -0.81 32.46
CA PRO A 179 10.34 0.45 32.79
C PRO A 179 10.79 0.84 34.21
N ILE A 180 11.53 1.95 34.32
CA ILE A 180 11.79 2.58 35.62
C ILE A 180 10.45 3.09 36.12
N PRO A 181 9.91 2.59 37.25
CA PRO A 181 8.67 3.09 37.79
C PRO A 181 8.84 4.56 38.14
N HIS A 182 7.96 5.40 37.59
CA HIS A 182 7.90 6.83 37.81
C HIS A 182 8.04 7.19 39.30
N LEU A 183 9.06 7.98 39.62
CA LEU A 183 9.08 8.83 40.82
C LEU A 183 8.07 9.96 40.61
N LEU A 184 6.86 9.81 41.15
CA LEU A 184 6.02 10.94 41.52
C LEU A 184 6.21 11.21 43.03
N PRO A 185 6.15 12.47 43.50
CA PRO A 185 6.41 12.80 44.90
C PRO A 185 5.28 12.27 45.78
N ALA A 186 5.62 11.58 46.86
CA ALA A 186 4.68 11.04 47.82
C ALA A 186 3.95 12.18 48.57
N ALA A 187 2.64 12.27 48.39
CA ALA A 187 1.76 12.92 49.35
C ALA A 187 1.49 11.91 50.49
N HIS A 188 1.83 12.31 51.71
CA HIS A 188 1.62 11.57 52.94
C HIS A 188 0.14 11.28 53.22
N VAL A 189 -0.23 10.01 53.45
CA VAL A 189 -1.29 9.60 54.38
C VAL A 189 -0.91 8.26 55.01
N ASN A 190 -1.08 8.17 56.34
CA ASN A 190 -0.68 7.09 57.24
C ASN A 190 -1.73 5.96 57.39
N SER A 191 -1.21 4.74 57.64
CA SER A 191 -1.78 3.60 58.44
C SER A 191 -2.81 2.63 57.78
N PRO A 192 -2.98 1.38 58.31
CA PRO A 192 -1.99 0.33 58.53
C PRO A 192 -2.39 -1.05 57.90
N SER A 193 -1.44 -2.00 58.01
CA SER A 193 -1.31 -3.35 57.44
C SER A 193 -2.49 -4.35 57.47
N VAL A 194 -2.64 -5.13 56.37
CA VAL A 194 -3.15 -6.52 56.34
C VAL A 194 -2.37 -7.31 55.24
N PRO A 195 -1.92 -8.56 55.47
CA PRO A 195 -1.11 -9.31 54.51
C PRO A 195 -1.90 -10.28 53.60
N HIS A 196 -1.33 -10.52 52.42
CA HIS A 196 -1.44 -11.70 51.56
C HIS A 196 -2.78 -12.03 50.89
N GLU A 197 -2.82 -11.91 49.55
CA GLU A 197 -2.89 -13.06 48.65
C GLU A 197 -2.61 -12.65 47.20
N ARG A 198 -1.64 -13.31 46.57
CA ARG A 198 -1.28 -13.19 45.17
C ARG A 198 -2.20 -14.12 44.37
N ARG A 199 -3.00 -13.56 43.46
CA ARG A 199 -3.53 -14.31 42.30
C ARG A 199 -2.99 -13.67 41.03
N ASP A 200 -2.04 -14.37 40.42
CA ASP A 200 -1.60 -14.11 39.06
C ASP A 200 -2.70 -14.62 38.11
N GLU A 201 -3.58 -13.74 37.64
CA GLU A 201 -4.35 -13.96 36.41
C GLU A 201 -3.67 -13.19 35.29
N ALA A 202 -2.76 -13.86 34.59
CA ALA A 202 -2.24 -13.40 33.31
C ALA A 202 -3.37 -13.50 32.27
N SER A 203 -4.06 -12.39 32.02
CA SER A 203 -4.92 -12.26 30.86
C SER A 203 -4.04 -12.14 29.60
N ASP A 204 -4.12 -13.11 28.70
CA ASP A 204 -3.47 -13.05 27.39
C ASP A 204 -3.86 -11.76 26.65
N PRO A 205 -2.91 -11.03 26.03
CA PRO A 205 -3.24 -9.85 25.25
C PRO A 205 -4.06 -10.25 24.01
N PRO A 206 -4.98 -9.39 23.55
CA PRO A 206 -5.84 -9.70 22.42
C PRO A 206 -4.98 -9.99 21.18
N LYS A 207 -5.24 -11.12 20.51
CA LYS A 207 -4.56 -11.53 19.27
C LYS A 207 -4.80 -10.49 18.17
N GLY A 208 -3.91 -9.49 18.11
CA GLY A 208 -4.01 -8.35 17.22
C GLY A 208 -3.75 -8.70 15.76
N ALA A 209 -4.11 -7.79 14.86
CA ALA A 209 -3.97 -7.90 13.39
C ALA A 209 -2.56 -8.36 12.94
N TRP A 210 -1.52 -8.06 13.73
CA TRP A 210 -0.15 -8.54 13.56
C TRP A 210 0.00 -10.07 13.52
N SER A 211 -0.80 -10.81 14.30
CA SER A 211 -0.79 -12.28 14.28
C SER A 211 -1.32 -12.83 12.96
N ARG A 212 -2.35 -12.18 12.38
CA ARG A 212 -2.90 -12.51 11.07
C ARG A 212 -1.91 -12.14 9.95
N PHE A 213 -1.22 -11.01 10.07
CA PHE A 213 -0.16 -10.60 9.13
C PHE A 213 0.95 -11.66 9.06
N ARG A 214 1.47 -12.17 10.19
CA ARG A 214 2.52 -13.21 10.21
C ARG A 214 2.11 -14.51 9.53
N SER A 215 0.85 -14.95 9.68
CA SER A 215 0.35 -16.16 9.01
C SER A 215 0.39 -16.07 7.49
N TRP A 216 0.43 -14.85 6.94
CA TRP A 216 0.39 -14.62 5.51
C TRP A 216 1.77 -14.68 4.84
N PHE A 217 2.85 -14.42 5.59
CA PHE A 217 4.23 -14.60 5.13
C PHE A 217 4.77 -16.02 5.37
N SER A 218 3.99 -16.86 6.05
CA SER A 218 4.39 -18.24 6.29
C SER A 218 4.05 -19.08 5.04
N PRO A 219 5.02 -19.79 4.44
CA PRO A 219 4.71 -20.76 3.39
C PRO A 219 3.74 -21.80 3.96
N SER A 220 2.69 -22.16 3.21
CA SER A 220 1.87 -23.32 3.58
C SER A 220 2.78 -24.55 3.61
N SER A 221 3.05 -25.10 4.79
CA SER A 221 3.66 -26.42 4.92
C SER A 221 2.69 -27.43 4.34
N SER A 222 2.84 -27.76 3.05
CA SER A 222 2.17 -28.92 2.47
C SER A 222 3.02 -30.15 2.81
N ARG A 223 2.40 -31.07 3.56
CA ARG A 223 2.72 -32.50 3.50
C ARG A 223 2.04 -33.09 2.28
#